data_AF-A0A920GSI3-F1
#
_entry.id   AF-A0A920GSI3-F1
#
_cell.length_a   1.000
_cell.length_b   1.000
_cell.length_c   1.000
_cell.angle_alpha   90.00
_cell.angle_beta   90.00
_cell.angle_gamma   90.00
#
_symmetry.space_group_name_H-M   'P 1'
#
loop_
_entity.id
_entity.type
_entity.pdbx_description
1 polymer ?
#
loop_
_entity_poly.entity_id
_entity_poly.type
_entity_poly.pdbx_seq_one_letter_code
_entity_poly.pdbx_strand_id
1 'polypeptide(L)'
;MPNNFRHIGLIHTILPNAKIIDARRYPLDCCFSMFKQLFAQGQEFSYGLSEAGSYYNDYIKLMQHWDDVLPKKVLRVNNEDLISDLEGQVTRILTFLELPFEEGVYFLL
;
A
#
# COMPACT_ATOMS: atom_id res chain seq x y z
N MET A 1 -8.41 -4.17 2.05
CA MET A 1 -7.39 -3.10 2.00
C MET A 1 -7.66 -2.12 3.14
N PRO A 2 -6.65 -1.64 3.88
CA PRO A 2 -6.85 -0.46 4.73
C PRO A 2 -7.22 0.75 3.85
N ASN A 3 -8.20 1.55 4.27
CA ASN A 3 -8.77 2.65 3.46
C ASN A 3 -8.04 4.00 3.63
N ASN A 4 -6.89 4.00 4.30
CA ASN A 4 -6.13 5.21 4.67
C ASN A 4 -5.55 5.98 3.48
N PHE A 5 -5.33 5.33 2.33
CA PHE A 5 -4.84 5.97 1.10
C PHE A 5 -5.69 7.16 0.63
N ARG A 6 -6.99 7.16 0.97
CA ARG A 6 -7.91 8.28 0.68
C ARG A 6 -7.59 9.55 1.48
N HIS A 7 -6.83 9.42 2.56
CA HIS A 7 -6.51 10.49 3.48
C HIS A 7 -5.09 11.03 3.33
N ILE A 8 -4.34 10.62 2.30
CA ILE A 8 -2.94 11.03 2.09
C ILE A 8 -2.77 12.56 2.10
N GLY A 9 -3.65 13.30 1.40
CA GLY A 9 -3.60 14.77 1.42
C GLY A 9 -3.79 15.37 2.82
N LEU A 10 -4.72 14.82 3.61
CA LEU A 10 -4.92 15.25 5.00
C LEU A 10 -3.70 14.93 5.86
N ILE A 11 -3.21 13.68 5.79
CA ILE A 11 -2.02 13.21 6.51
C ILE A 11 -0.84 14.12 6.23
N HIS A 12 -0.60 14.45 4.96
CA HIS A 12 0.50 15.33 4.57
C HIS A 12 0.35 16.74 5.14
N THR A 13 -0.89 17.24 5.26
CA THR A 13 -1.16 18.57 5.82
C THR A 13 -0.86 18.62 7.33
N ILE A 14 -1.20 17.57 8.08
CA ILE A 14 -1.03 17.52 9.54
C ILE A 14 0.34 16.96 9.97
N LEU A 15 0.99 16.16 9.12
CA LEU A 15 2.28 15.51 9.32
C LEU A 15 3.12 15.67 8.04
N PRO A 16 3.71 16.85 7.79
CA PRO A 16 4.39 17.15 6.52
C PRO A 16 5.60 16.26 6.22
N ASN A 17 6.20 15.68 7.27
CA ASN A 17 7.33 14.77 7.17
C ASN A 17 6.92 13.30 7.06
N ALA A 18 5.62 12.98 7.11
CA ALA A 18 5.14 11.62 6.95
C ALA A 18 5.59 11.04 5.59
N LYS A 19 6.04 9.80 5.65
CA LYS A 19 6.42 8.97 4.50
C LYS A 19 5.37 7.88 4.37
N ILE A 20 4.92 7.63 3.14
CA ILE A 20 3.83 6.69 2.86
C ILE A 20 4.42 5.48 2.17
N ILE A 21 4.13 4.29 2.71
CA ILE A 21 4.43 3.02 2.04
C ILE A 21 3.15 2.55 1.37
N ASP A 22 3.20 2.48 0.05
CA ASP A 22 2.12 1.95 -0.77
C ASP A 22 2.38 0.47 -1.08
N ALA A 23 1.87 -0.40 -0.20
CA ALA A 23 2.01 -1.84 -0.30
C ALA A 23 1.02 -2.40 -1.34
N ARG A 24 1.56 -2.92 -2.45
CA ARG A 24 0.79 -3.50 -3.55
C ARG A 24 1.01 -5.00 -3.65
N ARG A 25 0.04 -5.65 -4.26
CA ARG A 25 0.10 -7.04 -4.72
C ARG A 25 -0.59 -7.10 -6.09
N TYR A 26 -0.36 -8.18 -6.82
CA TYR A 26 -1.00 -8.43 -8.11
C TYR A 26 -2.52 -8.17 -8.06
N PRO A 27 -3.08 -7.38 -9.01
CA PRO A 27 -4.48 -6.92 -8.94
C PRO A 27 -5.51 -8.05 -8.82
N LEU A 28 -5.33 -9.15 -9.56
CA LEU A 28 -6.25 -10.29 -9.53
C LEU A 28 -6.21 -10.99 -8.18
N ASP A 29 -5.02 -11.18 -7.61
CA ASP A 29 -4.86 -11.75 -6.27
C ASP A 29 -5.53 -10.87 -5.22
N CYS A 30 -5.35 -9.55 -5.29
CA CYS A 30 -6.01 -8.59 -4.42
C CYS A 30 -7.54 -8.68 -4.50
N CYS A 31 -8.10 -8.57 -5.71
CA CYS A 31 -9.54 -8.58 -5.91
C CYS A 31 -10.17 -9.89 -5.47
N PHE A 32 -9.54 -11.03 -5.81
CA PHE A 32 -10.03 -12.34 -5.41
C PHE A 32 -9.91 -12.58 -3.91
N SER A 33 -8.82 -12.13 -3.27
CA SER A 33 -8.67 -12.20 -1.81
C SER A 33 -9.74 -11.38 -1.09
N MET A 34 -10.09 -10.20 -1.60
CA MET A 34 -11.16 -9.38 -1.03
C MET A 34 -12.53 -10.05 -1.22
N PHE A 35 -12.79 -10.62 -2.39
CA PHE A 35 -14.05 -11.31 -2.69
C PHE A 35 -14.31 -12.52 -1.79
N LYS A 36 -13.27 -13.30 -1.48
CA LYS A 36 -13.41 -14.46 -0.58
C LYS A 36 -13.50 -14.11 0.90
N GLN A 37 -13.07 -12.92 1.31
CA GLN A 37 -13.01 -12.54 2.71
C GLN A 37 -14.37 -12.03 3.19
N LEU A 38 -14.88 -12.58 4.30
CA LEU A 38 -16.04 -12.02 4.98
C LEU A 38 -15.60 -10.83 5.83
N PHE A 39 -15.90 -9.63 5.37
CA PHE A 39 -15.72 -8.37 6.09
C PHE A 39 -16.96 -8.02 6.92
N ALA A 40 -16.74 -7.49 8.13
CA ALA A 40 -17.83 -7.08 9.02
C ALA A 40 -18.62 -5.87 8.50
N GLN A 41 -17.95 -4.83 7.98
CA GLN A 41 -18.58 -3.63 7.44
C GLN A 41 -17.61 -2.82 6.55
N GLY A 42 -18.13 -2.01 5.61
CA GLY A 42 -17.38 -0.94 4.94
C GLY A 42 -16.49 -1.40 3.78
N GLN A 43 -16.74 -2.62 3.30
CA GLN A 43 -16.04 -3.26 2.19
C GLN A 43 -17.07 -3.88 1.22
N GLU A 44 -18.25 -3.27 1.05
CA GLU A 44 -19.35 -3.82 0.25
C GLU A 44 -18.94 -4.06 -1.21
N PHE A 45 -18.01 -3.26 -1.73
CA PHE A 45 -17.43 -3.42 -3.07
C PHE A 45 -16.70 -4.76 -3.26
N SER A 46 -16.33 -5.48 -2.19
CA SER A 46 -15.59 -6.72 -2.31
C SER A 46 -16.44 -7.87 -2.81
N TYR A 47 -17.76 -7.83 -2.66
CA TYR A 47 -18.65 -8.96 -2.97
C TYR A 47 -19.17 -8.98 -4.42
N GLY A 48 -18.61 -8.14 -5.29
CA GLY A 48 -18.76 -8.23 -6.72
C GLY A 48 -17.40 -8.05 -7.40
N LEU A 49 -17.04 -8.94 -8.32
CA LEU A 49 -15.71 -8.92 -8.95
C LEU A 49 -15.52 -7.68 -9.84
N SER A 50 -16.59 -7.20 -10.46
CA SER A 50 -16.58 -5.95 -11.24
C SER A 50 -16.36 -4.74 -10.35
N GLU A 51 -17.03 -4.69 -9.20
CA GLU A 51 -16.94 -3.64 -8.19
C GLU A 51 -15.55 -3.62 -7.55
N ALA A 52 -15.01 -4.80 -7.22
CA ALA A 52 -13.66 -4.94 -6.71
C ALA A 52 -12.61 -4.45 -7.73
N GLY A 53 -12.78 -4.78 -9.00
CA GLY A 53 -11.92 -4.30 -10.09
C GLY A 53 -12.01 -2.77 -10.27
N SER A 54 -13.23 -2.22 -10.26
CA SER A 54 -13.44 -0.77 -10.33
C SER A 54 -12.79 -0.05 -9.16
N TYR A 55 -12.98 -0.57 -7.94
CA TYR A 55 -12.40 -0.03 -6.73
C TYR A 55 -10.86 -0.04 -6.79
N TYR A 56 -10.26 -1.14 -7.26
CA TYR A 56 -8.80 -1.23 -7.42
C TYR A 56 -8.28 -0.21 -8.45
N ASN A 57 -8.98 -0.05 -9.58
CA ASN A 57 -8.61 0.94 -10.59
C ASN A 57 -8.65 2.38 -10.05
N ASP A 58 -9.65 2.70 -9.23
CA ASP A 58 -9.76 4.03 -8.62
C ASP A 58 -8.68 4.25 -7.56
N TYR A 59 -8.32 3.22 -6.80
CA TYR A 59 -7.14 3.24 -5.93
C TYR A 59 -5.85 3.54 -6.72
N ILE A 60 -5.61 2.86 -7.85
CA ILE A 60 -4.42 3.09 -8.68
C ILE A 60 -4.39 4.52 -9.22
N LYS A 61 -5.51 5.03 -9.73
CA LYS A 61 -5.60 6.42 -10.21
C LYS A 61 -5.28 7.41 -9.10
N LEU A 62 -5.81 7.19 -7.90
CA LEU A 62 -5.58 8.07 -6.76
C LEU A 62 -4.13 8.02 -6.28
N MET A 63 -3.51 6.84 -6.26
CA MET A 63 -2.09 6.74 -5.92
C MET A 63 -1.18 7.39 -6.96
N GLN A 64 -1.53 7.28 -8.25
CA GLN A 64 -0.81 8.01 -9.31
C GLN A 64 -0.90 9.53 -9.11
N HIS A 65 -2.08 10.04 -8.76
CA HIS A 65 -2.22 11.46 -8.43
C HIS A 65 -1.27 11.88 -7.30
N TRP A 66 -1.16 11.08 -6.23
CA TRP A 66 -0.26 11.37 -5.12
C TRP A 66 1.21 11.32 -5.51
N ASP A 67 1.61 10.39 -6.40
CA ASP A 67 2.97 10.36 -6.94
C ASP A 67 3.30 11.65 -7.71
N ASP A 68 2.32 12.20 -8.45
CA ASP A 68 2.48 13.41 -9.25
C ASP A 68 2.56 14.68 -8.38
N VAL A 69 1.69 14.80 -7.37
CA VAL A 69 1.59 16.03 -6.55
C VAL A 69 2.45 16.02 -5.28
N LEU A 70 2.90 14.86 -4.82
CA LEU A 70 3.76 14.68 -3.64
C LEU A 70 5.01 13.85 -3.98
N PRO A 71 5.88 14.34 -4.88
CA PRO A 71 7.03 13.56 -5.33
C PRO A 71 7.92 13.16 -4.16
N LYS A 72 8.38 11.90 -4.17
CA LYS A 72 9.22 11.28 -3.13
C LYS A 72 8.55 11.11 -1.75
N LYS A 73 7.25 11.34 -1.61
CA LYS A 73 6.52 11.09 -0.35
C LYS A 73 5.90 9.69 -0.26
N VAL A 74 5.75 9.01 -1.40
CA VAL A 74 5.20 7.66 -1.49
C VAL A 74 6.28 6.69 -2.00
N LEU A 75 6.44 5.56 -1.32
CA LEU A 75 7.23 4.43 -1.78
C LEU A 75 6.31 3.27 -2.11
N ARG A 76 6.25 2.90 -3.39
CA ARG A 76 5.58 1.66 -3.82
C ARG A 76 6.43 0.44 -3.46
N VAL A 77 5.82 -0.55 -2.81
CA VAL A 77 6.43 -1.83 -2.45
C VAL A 77 5.51 -2.94 -2.93
N ASN A 78 5.97 -3.78 -3.87
CA ASN A 78 5.17 -4.92 -4.33
C ASN A 78 5.46 -6.14 -3.47
N ASN A 79 4.42 -6.91 -3.15
CA ASN A 79 4.52 -8.11 -2.34
C ASN A 79 5.39 -9.18 -3.01
N GLU A 80 5.31 -9.29 -4.33
CA GLU A 80 6.08 -10.24 -5.12
C GLU A 80 7.59 -9.94 -5.04
N ASP A 81 7.94 -8.64 -5.07
CA ASP A 81 9.34 -8.19 -4.89
C ASP A 81 9.84 -8.55 -3.49
N LEU A 82 9.01 -8.33 -2.44
CA LEU A 82 9.31 -8.71 -1.06
C LEU A 82 9.53 -10.21 -0.88
N ILE A 83 8.72 -11.05 -1.54
CA ILE A 83 8.89 -12.51 -1.50
C ILE A 83 10.18 -12.92 -2.19
N SER A 84 10.53 -12.26 -3.30
CA SER A 84 11.72 -12.61 -4.09
C SER A 84 13.04 -12.13 -3.47
N ASP A 85 13.02 -10.99 -2.78
CA ASP A 85 14.20 -10.34 -2.20
C ASP A 85 13.79 -9.53 -0.97
N LEU A 86 13.62 -10.22 0.15
CA LEU A 86 13.20 -9.60 1.40
C LEU A 86 14.23 -8.59 1.91
N GLU A 87 15.51 -8.97 1.92
CA GLU A 87 16.60 -8.14 2.45
C GLU A 87 16.77 -6.86 1.64
N GLY A 88 16.75 -6.95 0.31
CA GLY A 88 16.83 -5.78 -0.57
C GLY A 88 15.62 -4.85 -0.43
N GLN A 89 14.41 -5.41 -0.33
CA GLN A 89 13.21 -4.58 -0.11
C GLN A 89 13.19 -3.93 1.28
N VAL A 90 13.61 -4.63 2.35
CA VAL A 90 13.74 -4.05 3.69
C VAL A 90 14.75 -2.91 3.69
N THR A 91 15.91 -3.11 3.06
CA THR A 91 16.94 -2.06 2.93
C THR A 91 16.40 -0.83 2.19
N ARG A 92 15.66 -1.06 1.10
CA ARG A 92 15.02 0.01 0.32
C ARG A 92 13.97 0.77 1.12
N ILE A 93 13.15 0.07 1.92
CA ILE A 93 12.15 0.68 2.80
C ILE A 93 12.81 1.51 3.88
N LEU A 94 13.82 0.96 4.59
CA LEU A 94 14.53 1.68 5.64
C LEU A 94 15.27 2.90 5.10
N THR A 95 15.91 2.77 3.94
CA THR A 95 16.55 3.90 3.24
C THR A 95 15.52 4.98 2.92
N PHE A 96 14.36 4.61 2.37
CA PHE A 96 13.28 5.55 2.12
C PHE A 96 12.79 6.21 3.40
N LEU A 97 12.66 5.46 4.50
CA LEU A 97 12.24 5.97 5.80
C LEU A 97 13.30 6.81 6.52
N GLU A 98 14.56 6.77 6.07
CA GLU A 98 15.73 7.33 6.78
C GLU A 98 15.94 6.72 8.17
N LEU A 99 15.74 5.40 8.28
CA LEU A 99 15.92 4.65 9.51
C LEU A 99 17.13 3.71 9.42
N PRO A 100 17.88 3.52 10.52
CA PRO A 100 18.91 2.49 10.58
C PRO A 100 18.27 1.10 10.56
N PHE A 101 19.06 0.10 10.16
CA PHE A 101 18.67 -1.29 10.30
C PHE A 101 18.76 -1.74 11.76
N GLU A 102 17.77 -2.51 12.22
CA GLU A 102 17.74 -3.16 13.53
C GLU A 102 17.42 -4.66 13.35
N GLU A 103 18.09 -5.54 14.11
CA GLU A 103 17.93 -7.01 13.96
C GLU A 103 16.47 -7.49 14.11
N GLY A 104 15.66 -6.78 14.91
CA GLY A 104 14.24 -7.09 15.11
C GLY A 104 13.35 -6.91 13.87
N VAL A 105 13.84 -6.25 12.82
CA VAL A 105 13.08 -6.01 11.58
C VAL A 105 12.73 -7.31 10.85
N TYR A 106 13.55 -8.35 10.96
CA TYR A 106 13.26 -9.67 10.38
C TYR A 106 12.45 -10.60 11.30
N PHE A 107 12.27 -10.25 12.57
CA PHE A 107 11.63 -11.13 13.56
C PHE A 107 10.09 -11.14 13.50
N LEU A 108 9.48 -10.31 12.65
CA LEU A 108 8.01 -10.14 12.55
C LEU A 108 7.43 -10.53 11.17
N LEU A 109 8.25 -11.10 10.28
CA LEU A 109 7.84 -11.63 8.97
C LEU A 109 8.07 -13.15 8.93
#